data_AF-A0A6N8B5X9-F1
#
_entry.id   AF-A0A6N8B5X9-F1
#
_cell.length_a   1.000
_cell.length_b   1.000
_cell.length_c   1.000
_cell.angle_alpha   90.00
_cell.angle_beta   90.00
_cell.angle_gamma   90.00
#
_symmetry.space_group_name_H-M   'P 1'
#
loop_
_entity.id
_entity.type
_entity.pdbx_description
1 polymer ?
#
loop_
_entity_poly.entity_id
_entity_poly.type
_entity_poly.pdbx_seq_one_letter_code
_entity_poly.pdbx_strand_id
1 'polypeptide(L)'
;MLRRPSIKGSHLIKRIVDEALDILEKHDPPHYVMICQNIKLINATKDTHKEGIEVFALMLGNGKVLLTNKLYNDQQRFTPQYLAGVLTHEAIHAIDERYKFIYQANPAKRERIAFENQLLALKLVKAPLWVIDETLEIQRQYVKKLGIDFIAAHIDEMERKR
;
A
#
# COMPACT_ATOMS: atom_id res chain seq x y z
N MET A 1 -4.88 22.84 6.95
CA MET A 1 -3.81 21.81 6.92
C MET A 1 -4.43 20.48 7.35
N LEU A 2 -4.29 19.41 6.56
CA LEU A 2 -4.81 18.10 6.94
C LEU A 2 -3.95 17.50 8.06
N ARG A 3 -4.56 16.72 8.95
CA ARG A 3 -3.84 16.02 10.01
C ARG A 3 -3.19 14.78 9.41
N ARG A 4 -1.86 14.69 9.47
CA ARG A 4 -1.13 13.48 9.10
C ARG A 4 -1.40 12.33 10.08
N PRO A 5 -1.32 11.06 9.64
CA PRO A 5 -1.40 9.91 10.54
C PRO A 5 -0.34 9.98 11.64
N SER A 6 -0.65 9.51 12.85
CA SER A 6 0.38 9.30 13.86
C SER A 6 1.30 8.17 13.43
N ILE A 7 2.62 8.31 13.58
CA ILE A 7 3.59 7.27 13.21
C ILE A 7 4.27 6.74 14.47
N LYS A 8 4.17 5.43 14.72
CA LYS A 8 4.88 4.72 15.79
C LYS A 8 5.97 3.85 15.17
N GLY A 9 7.23 4.12 15.52
CA GLY A 9 8.40 3.42 14.99
C GLY A 9 9.69 4.16 15.35
N SER A 10 10.82 3.71 14.79
CA SER A 10 12.11 4.39 14.94
C SER A 10 12.10 5.76 14.23
N HIS A 11 13.08 6.62 14.56
CA HIS A 11 13.25 7.90 13.85
C HIS A 11 13.42 7.73 12.34
N LEU A 12 14.14 6.69 11.90
CA LEU A 12 14.31 6.38 10.49
C LEU A 12 12.97 6.06 9.82
N ILE A 13 12.16 5.20 10.45
CA ILE A 13 10.84 4.83 9.93
C ILE A 13 9.95 6.06 9.82
N LYS A 14 9.91 6.87 10.89
CA LYS A 14 9.11 8.10 10.89
C LYS A 14 9.53 9.02 9.75
N ARG A 15 10.84 9.25 9.59
CA ARG A 15 11.37 10.09 8.51
C ARG A 15 10.94 9.59 7.13
N ILE A 16 11.09 8.31 6.83
CA ILE A 16 10.78 7.76 5.51
C ILE A 16 9.27 7.78 5.23
N VAL A 17 8.43 7.53 6.25
CA VAL A 17 6.98 7.65 6.11
C VAL A 17 6.57 9.12 5.89
N ASP A 18 7.17 10.06 6.62
CA ASP A 18 6.92 11.50 6.41
C ASP A 18 7.36 11.93 4.99
N GLU A 19 8.52 11.48 4.51
CA GLU A 19 8.99 11.74 3.14
C GLU A 19 8.04 11.14 2.09
N ALA A 20 7.47 9.95 2.34
CA ALA A 20 6.48 9.35 1.44
C ALA A 20 5.21 10.22 1.35
N LEU A 21 4.73 10.73 2.49
CA LEU A 21 3.59 11.65 2.55
C LEU A 21 3.90 12.98 1.87
N ASP A 22 5.11 13.53 2.03
CA ASP A 22 5.54 14.77 1.35
C ASP A 22 5.55 14.61 -0.17
N ILE A 23 6.04 13.48 -0.66
CA ILE A 23 6.07 13.17 -2.10
C ILE A 23 4.65 13.07 -2.65
N LEU A 24 3.72 12.40 -1.94
CA LEU A 24 2.32 12.35 -2.33
C LEU A 24 1.67 13.74 -2.27
N GLU A 25 1.91 14.53 -1.23
CA GLU A 25 1.37 15.89 -1.12
C GLU A 25 1.79 16.76 -2.32
N LYS A 26 3.01 16.55 -2.83
CA LYS A 26 3.56 17.27 -3.96
C LYS A 26 3.11 16.75 -5.34
N HIS A 27 3.05 15.43 -5.51
CA HIS A 27 2.89 14.79 -6.83
C HIS A 27 1.53 14.12 -7.05
N ASP A 28 0.83 13.80 -5.97
CA ASP A 28 -0.45 13.11 -5.97
C ASP A 28 -1.35 13.58 -4.78
N PRO A 29 -1.77 14.86 -4.78
CA PRO A 29 -2.57 15.42 -3.69
C PRO A 29 -3.84 14.62 -3.36
N PRO A 30 -4.57 14.01 -4.33
CA PRO A 30 -5.73 13.18 -4.02
C PRO A 30 -5.42 11.99 -3.10
N HIS A 31 -4.38 11.20 -3.40
CA HIS A 31 -4.01 10.07 -2.54
C HIS A 31 -3.43 10.53 -1.20
N TYR A 32 -2.71 11.66 -1.15
CA TYR A 32 -2.30 12.26 0.11
C TYR A 32 -3.49 12.60 1.02
N VAL A 33 -4.51 13.27 0.46
CA VAL A 33 -5.74 13.63 1.19
C VAL A 33 -6.43 12.37 1.69
N MET A 34 -6.55 11.37 0.80
CA MET A 34 -7.16 10.08 1.09
C MET A 34 -6.50 9.39 2.28
N ILE A 35 -5.16 9.31 2.31
CA ILE A 35 -4.40 8.73 3.41
C ILE A 35 -4.66 9.51 4.71
N CYS A 36 -4.52 10.83 4.70
CA CYS A 36 -4.67 11.66 5.90
C CYS A 36 -6.08 11.59 6.51
N GLN A 37 -7.11 11.35 5.71
CA GLN A 37 -8.49 11.26 6.19
C GLN A 37 -8.88 9.88 6.72
N ASN A 38 -8.18 8.82 6.28
CA ASN A 38 -8.59 7.43 6.52
C ASN A 38 -7.60 6.62 7.35
N ILE A 39 -6.33 7.02 7.39
CA ILE A 39 -5.31 6.39 8.23
C ILE A 39 -5.07 7.27 9.46
N LYS A 40 -5.32 6.72 10.65
CA LYS A 40 -5.11 7.37 11.94
C LYS A 40 -3.73 7.07 12.52
N LEU A 41 -3.23 5.87 12.29
CA LEU A 41 -2.00 5.36 12.89
C LEU A 41 -1.27 4.45 11.91
N ILE A 42 0.02 4.74 11.70
CA ILE A 42 0.97 3.84 11.05
C ILE A 42 1.87 3.30 12.16
N ASN A 43 1.88 2.00 12.33
CA ASN A 43 2.65 1.31 13.36
C ASN A 43 3.69 0.42 12.69
N ALA A 44 4.95 0.57 13.05
CA ALA A 44 6.03 -0.30 12.62
C ALA A 44 6.61 -0.99 13.85
N THR A 45 6.22 -2.24 14.06
CA THR A 45 6.67 -3.04 15.21
C THR A 45 7.33 -4.31 14.70
N LYS A 46 8.27 -4.87 15.49
CA LYS A 46 8.80 -6.21 15.21
C LYS A 46 7.63 -7.20 15.21
N ASP A 47 7.39 -7.86 14.08
CA ASP A 47 6.26 -8.75 13.90
C ASP A 47 6.15 -9.80 15.02
N THR A 48 4.93 -9.94 15.54
CA THR A 48 4.49 -11.10 16.32
C THR A 48 3.61 -12.05 15.48
N HIS A 49 3.42 -11.75 14.19
CA HIS A 49 2.60 -12.59 13.32
C HIS A 49 3.30 -13.90 12.99
N LYS A 50 2.69 -14.99 13.45
CA LYS A 50 3.07 -16.37 13.14
C LYS A 50 2.85 -16.65 11.64
N GLU A 51 3.94 -17.03 10.99
CA GLU A 51 4.09 -17.85 9.78
C GLU A 51 2.91 -17.94 8.79
N GLY A 52 3.13 -17.48 7.55
CA GLY A 52 2.39 -17.98 6.38
C GLY A 52 2.12 -16.97 5.26
N ILE A 53 1.99 -15.68 5.58
CA ILE A 53 1.70 -14.64 4.57
C ILE A 53 2.83 -13.61 4.56
N GLU A 54 3.55 -13.53 3.44
CA GLU A 54 4.61 -12.55 3.23
C GLU A 54 4.00 -11.21 2.80
N VAL A 55 3.59 -10.41 3.77
CA VAL A 55 3.03 -9.07 3.53
C VAL A 55 3.99 -8.00 4.02
N PHE A 56 4.10 -6.91 3.25
CA PHE A 56 4.93 -5.76 3.59
C PHE A 56 4.20 -4.74 4.47
N ALA A 57 2.88 -4.65 4.31
CA ALA A 57 2.00 -3.87 5.17
C ALA A 57 0.63 -4.54 5.30
N LEU A 58 -0.12 -4.12 6.32
CA LEU A 58 -1.47 -4.61 6.61
C LEU A 58 -2.34 -3.53 7.25
N MET A 59 -3.54 -3.33 6.74
CA MET A 59 -4.60 -2.58 7.43
C MET A 59 -5.20 -3.44 8.56
N LEU A 60 -4.99 -3.04 9.82
CA LEU A 60 -5.40 -3.74 11.06
C LEU A 60 -6.76 -3.29 11.63
N GLY A 61 -7.56 -2.64 10.80
CA GLY A 61 -8.85 -2.07 11.16
C GLY A 61 -8.78 -0.70 11.82
N ASN A 62 -9.90 0.03 11.80
CA ASN A 62 -10.05 1.37 12.40
C ASN A 62 -9.04 2.41 11.89
N GLY A 63 -8.61 2.28 10.63
CA GLY A 63 -7.61 3.16 10.03
C GLY A 63 -6.21 2.99 10.61
N LYS A 64 -5.86 1.80 11.09
CA LYS A 64 -4.51 1.46 11.54
C LYS A 64 -3.80 0.67 10.45
N VAL A 65 -2.57 1.05 10.13
CA VAL A 65 -1.69 0.32 9.22
C VAL A 65 -0.49 -0.21 10.00
N LEU A 66 -0.18 -1.49 9.81
CA LEU A 66 1.05 -2.12 10.27
C LEU A 66 2.04 -2.18 9.13
N LEU A 67 3.26 -1.68 9.34
CA LEU A 67 4.41 -1.96 8.49
C LEU A 67 5.19 -3.12 9.10
N THR A 68 5.37 -4.19 8.33
CA THR A 68 6.02 -5.42 8.81
C THR A 68 7.53 -5.27 8.84
N ASN A 69 8.20 -6.12 9.63
CA ASN A 69 9.66 -6.10 9.71
C ASN A 69 10.35 -6.47 8.41
N LYS A 70 9.67 -7.22 7.54
CA LYS A 70 10.13 -7.55 6.20
C LYS A 70 10.29 -6.29 5.35
N LEU A 71 9.37 -5.34 5.49
CA LEU A 71 9.44 -4.09 4.74
C LEU A 71 10.55 -3.18 5.26
N TYR A 72 10.53 -2.82 6.55
CA TYR A 72 11.43 -1.77 7.03
C TYR A 72 12.89 -2.24 7.25
N ASN A 73 13.17 -3.54 7.16
CA ASN A 73 14.53 -4.08 7.11
C ASN A 73 15.04 -4.27 5.67
N ASP A 74 14.18 -4.11 4.66
CA ASP A 74 14.58 -4.17 3.26
C ASP A 74 15.04 -2.78 2.79
N GLN A 75 16.35 -2.59 2.69
CA GLN A 75 16.91 -1.29 2.30
C GLN A 75 16.62 -0.91 0.84
N GLN A 76 16.27 -1.86 -0.02
CA GLN A 76 15.90 -1.57 -1.41
C GLN A 76 14.45 -1.11 -1.48
N ARG A 77 13.54 -1.79 -0.76
CA ARG A 77 12.10 -1.49 -0.78
C ARG A 77 11.68 -0.39 0.17
N PHE A 78 12.38 -0.19 1.28
CA PHE A 78 12.02 0.81 2.28
C PHE A 78 12.43 2.22 1.87
N THR A 79 11.84 2.68 0.76
CA THR A 79 12.03 4.00 0.18
C THR A 79 10.73 4.81 0.25
N PRO A 80 10.81 6.15 0.25
CA PRO A 80 9.63 7.01 0.24
C PRO A 80 8.66 6.70 -0.91
N GLN A 81 9.17 6.44 -2.11
CA GLN A 81 8.36 6.15 -3.30
C GLN A 81 7.60 4.84 -3.16
N TYR A 82 8.27 3.78 -2.70
CA TYR A 82 7.60 2.49 -2.46
C TYR A 82 6.52 2.62 -1.39
N LEU A 83 6.85 3.29 -0.27
CA LEU A 83 5.90 3.53 0.82
C LEU A 83 4.71 4.39 0.40
N ALA A 84 4.88 5.35 -0.52
CA ALA A 84 3.76 6.11 -1.06
C ALA A 84 2.72 5.19 -1.73
N GLY A 85 3.18 4.21 -2.53
CA GLY A 85 2.30 3.20 -3.12
C GLY A 85 1.65 2.30 -2.07
N VAL A 86 2.43 1.77 -1.12
CA VAL A 86 1.93 0.88 -0.06
C VAL A 86 0.89 1.57 0.83
N LEU A 87 1.15 2.80 1.28
CA LEU A 87 0.19 3.54 2.11
C LEU A 87 -1.09 3.87 1.35
N THR A 88 -0.99 4.10 0.04
CA THR A 88 -2.16 4.29 -0.84
C THR A 88 -3.01 3.02 -0.88
N HIS A 89 -2.37 1.85 -1.05
CA HIS A 89 -3.04 0.55 -1.00
C HIS A 89 -3.84 0.36 0.30
N GLU A 90 -3.17 0.53 1.44
CA GLU A 90 -3.78 0.30 2.75
C GLU A 90 -4.87 1.34 3.09
N ALA A 91 -4.77 2.56 2.55
CA ALA A 91 -5.80 3.57 2.70
C ALA A 91 -7.10 3.19 1.95
N ILE A 92 -7.00 2.55 0.77
CA ILE A 92 -8.18 2.00 0.08
C ILE A 92 -8.85 0.92 0.92
N HIS A 93 -8.06 0.04 1.53
CA HIS A 93 -8.57 -0.95 2.48
C HIS A 93 -9.28 -0.32 3.68
N ALA A 94 -8.74 0.76 4.24
CA ALA A 94 -9.34 1.49 5.36
C ALA A 94 -10.67 2.19 4.97
N ILE A 95 -10.76 2.72 3.74
CA ILE A 95 -12.00 3.29 3.20
C ILE A 95 -13.09 2.22 3.07
N ASP A 96 -12.74 1.08 2.47
CA ASP A 96 -13.67 -0.02 2.27
C ASP A 96 -14.23 -0.56 3.60
N GLU A 97 -13.37 -0.69 4.62
CA GLU A 97 -13.79 -1.06 5.97
C GLU A 97 -14.76 -0.01 6.57
N ARG A 98 -14.37 1.27 6.55
CA ARG A 98 -15.10 2.35 7.22
C ARG A 98 -16.47 2.61 6.62
N TYR A 99 -16.57 2.63 5.30
CA TYR A 99 -17.80 3.03 4.60
C TYR A 99 -18.63 1.84 4.15
N LYS A 100 -18.20 0.61 4.46
CA LYS A 100 -18.84 -0.62 4.02
C LYS A 100 -19.20 -0.56 2.54
N PHE A 101 -18.24 -0.11 1.73
CA PHE A 101 -18.44 -0.08 0.29
C PHE A 101 -18.79 -1.48 -0.22
N ILE A 102 -19.36 -1.52 -1.41
CA ILE A 102 -19.88 -2.73 -2.09
C ILE A 102 -18.80 -3.85 -2.20
N TYR A 103 -17.52 -3.54 -1.94
CA TYR A 103 -16.41 -4.47 -2.12
C TYR A 103 -16.19 -5.45 -0.96
N GLN A 104 -16.84 -5.26 0.20
CA GLN A 104 -16.77 -6.23 1.30
C GLN A 104 -17.28 -7.62 0.90
N ALA A 105 -18.20 -7.70 -0.08
CA ALA A 105 -18.71 -8.97 -0.60
C ALA A 105 -17.76 -9.64 -1.62
N ASN A 106 -16.74 -8.94 -2.11
CA ASN A 106 -15.81 -9.47 -3.11
C ASN A 106 -14.35 -9.05 -2.81
N PRO A 107 -13.61 -9.88 -2.04
CA PRO A 107 -12.22 -9.62 -1.69
C PRO A 107 -11.31 -9.38 -2.91
N ALA A 108 -11.56 -10.07 -4.02
CA ALA A 108 -10.82 -9.87 -5.27
C ALA A 108 -10.98 -8.45 -5.82
N LYS A 109 -12.21 -7.94 -5.85
CA LYS A 109 -12.49 -6.59 -6.34
C LYS A 109 -11.87 -5.53 -5.44
N ARG A 110 -11.96 -5.73 -4.12
CA ARG A 110 -11.33 -4.87 -3.10
C ARG A 110 -9.81 -4.78 -3.32
N GLU A 111 -9.18 -5.93 -3.47
CA GLU A 111 -7.75 -6.05 -3.72
C GLU A 111 -7.33 -5.39 -5.03
N ARG A 112 -8.07 -5.64 -6.12
CA ARG A 112 -7.79 -5.06 -7.44
C ARG A 112 -7.79 -3.53 -7.38
N ILE A 113 -8.78 -2.92 -6.73
CA ILE A 113 -8.87 -1.45 -6.61
C ILE A 113 -7.70 -0.92 -5.79
N ALA A 114 -7.35 -1.55 -4.67
CA ALA A 114 -6.21 -1.12 -3.86
C ALA A 114 -4.90 -1.18 -4.66
N PHE A 115 -4.71 -2.26 -5.43
CA PHE A 115 -3.58 -2.44 -6.31
C PHE A 115 -3.51 -1.42 -7.46
N GLU A 116 -4.63 -1.14 -8.13
CA GLU A 116 -4.71 -0.12 -9.19
C GLU A 116 -4.28 1.26 -8.67
N ASN A 117 -4.72 1.64 -7.45
CA ASN A 117 -4.35 2.91 -6.82
C ASN A 117 -2.88 2.92 -6.37
N GLN A 118 -2.36 1.79 -5.88
CA GLN A 118 -0.92 1.64 -5.60
C GLN A 118 -0.08 1.90 -6.86
N LEU A 119 -0.41 1.26 -7.99
CA LEU A 119 0.32 1.46 -9.24
C LEU A 119 0.21 2.90 -9.77
N LEU A 120 -0.96 3.53 -9.64
CA LEU A 120 -1.16 4.91 -10.02
C LEU A 120 -0.27 5.85 -9.18
N ALA A 121 -0.28 5.69 -7.86
CA ALA A 121 0.56 6.46 -6.96
C ALA A 121 2.04 6.28 -7.30
N LEU A 122 2.51 5.04 -7.48
CA LEU A 122 3.90 4.75 -7.87
C LEU A 122 4.32 5.45 -9.16
N LYS A 123 3.44 5.49 -10.17
CA LYS A 123 3.69 6.22 -11.43
C LYS A 123 3.77 7.73 -11.21
N LEU A 124 2.83 8.30 -10.45
CA LEU A 124 2.75 9.75 -10.20
C LEU A 124 3.95 10.26 -9.38
N VAL A 125 4.40 9.48 -8.40
CA VAL A 125 5.60 9.79 -7.61
C VAL A 125 6.91 9.46 -8.32
N LYS A 126 6.85 9.02 -9.59
CA LYS A 126 8.00 8.65 -10.42
C LYS A 126 8.89 7.60 -9.76
N ALA A 127 8.28 6.56 -9.19
CA ALA A 127 9.03 5.42 -8.67
C ALA A 127 9.90 4.78 -9.77
N PRO A 128 11.07 4.22 -9.45
CA PRO A 128 11.88 3.47 -10.39
C PRO A 128 11.08 2.35 -11.05
N LEU A 129 11.35 2.04 -12.32
CA LEU A 129 10.61 1.00 -13.06
C LEU A 129 10.64 -0.35 -12.35
N TRP A 130 11.79 -0.74 -11.79
CA TRP A 130 11.94 -1.99 -11.06
C TRP A 130 10.98 -2.12 -9.87
N VAL A 131 10.63 -1.00 -9.20
CA VAL A 131 9.64 -0.99 -8.10
C VAL A 131 8.24 -1.33 -8.63
N ILE A 132 7.89 -0.77 -9.79
CA ILE A 132 6.59 -1.01 -10.41
C ILE A 132 6.51 -2.47 -10.88
N ASP A 133 7.57 -2.97 -11.50
CA ASP A 133 7.64 -4.34 -12.03
C ASP A 133 7.59 -5.37 -10.89
N GLU A 134 8.30 -5.11 -9.80
CA GLU A 134 8.24 -5.95 -8.62
C GLU A 134 6.86 -5.92 -7.94
N THR A 135 6.22 -4.75 -7.88
CA THR A 135 4.86 -4.61 -7.35
C THR A 135 3.87 -5.45 -8.16
N LEU A 136 4.01 -5.48 -9.49
CA LEU A 136 3.21 -6.35 -10.37
C LEU A 136 3.45 -7.84 -10.06
N GLU A 137 4.71 -8.25 -9.90
CA GLU A 137 5.06 -9.65 -9.62
C GLU A 137 4.56 -10.11 -8.25
N ILE A 138 4.72 -9.30 -7.20
CA ILE A 138 4.18 -9.59 -5.87
C ILE A 138 2.67 -9.78 -5.94
N GLN A 139 1.96 -8.91 -6.67
CA GLN A 139 0.52 -9.02 -6.82
C GLN A 139 0.10 -10.29 -7.56
N ARG A 140 0.81 -10.65 -8.64
CA ARG A 140 0.57 -11.92 -9.35
C ARG A 140 0.66 -13.11 -8.41
N GLN A 141 1.73 -13.16 -7.61
CA GLN A 141 1.93 -14.26 -6.67
C GLN A 141 0.85 -14.30 -5.60
N TYR A 142 0.43 -13.14 -5.07
CA TYR A 142 -0.65 -13.03 -4.10
C TYR A 142 -1.99 -13.54 -4.67
N VAL A 143 -2.37 -13.05 -5.85
CA VAL A 143 -3.59 -13.41 -6.55
C VAL A 143 -3.63 -14.89 -6.91
N LYS A 144 -2.51 -15.45 -7.38
CA LYS A 144 -2.36 -16.88 -7.68
C LYS A 144 -2.54 -17.74 -6.43
N LYS A 145 -1.98 -17.33 -5.29
CA LYS A 145 -2.16 -18.01 -4.00
C LYS A 145 -3.62 -18.00 -3.54
N LEU A 146 -4.38 -16.97 -3.88
CA LEU A 146 -5.80 -16.86 -3.53
C LEU A 146 -6.76 -17.52 -4.53
N GLY A 147 -6.26 -18.04 -5.67
CA GLY A 147 -7.11 -18.62 -6.72
C GLY A 147 -8.02 -17.61 -7.43
N ILE A 148 -7.57 -16.36 -7.55
CA ILE A 148 -8.36 -15.25 -8.11
C ILE A 148 -7.91 -14.97 -9.55
N ASP A 149 -8.19 -15.88 -10.47
CA ASP A 149 -7.64 -15.88 -11.84
C ASP A 149 -7.95 -14.59 -12.65
N PHE A 150 -9.04 -13.90 -12.36
CA PHE A 150 -9.43 -12.68 -13.08
C PHE A 150 -8.48 -11.48 -12.83
N ILE A 151 -7.84 -11.38 -11.66
CA ILE A 151 -6.88 -10.29 -11.41
C ILE A 151 -5.57 -10.57 -12.13
N ALA A 152 -5.15 -11.83 -12.25
CA ALA A 152 -3.93 -12.20 -13.00
C ALA A 152 -4.04 -11.76 -14.47
N ALA A 153 -5.19 -12.03 -15.12
CA ALA A 153 -5.44 -11.57 -16.49
C ALA A 153 -5.44 -10.04 -16.63
N HIS A 154 -5.91 -9.31 -15.61
CA HIS A 154 -5.88 -7.84 -15.60
C HIS A 154 -4.45 -7.29 -15.48
N ILE A 155 -3.61 -7.91 -14.64
CA ILE A 155 -2.20 -7.55 -14.53
C ILE A 155 -1.50 -7.71 -15.89
N ASP A 156 -1.75 -8.82 -16.57
CA ASP A 156 -1.17 -9.09 -17.90
C ASP A 156 -1.67 -8.12 -18.99
N GLU A 157 -2.86 -7.53 -18.83
CA GLU A 157 -3.37 -6.46 -19.70
C GLU A 157 -2.67 -5.13 -19.42
N MET A 158 -2.42 -4.80 -18.15
CA MET A 158 -1.74 -3.57 -17.75
C MET A 158 -0.30 -3.52 -18.26
N GLU A 159 0.40 -4.65 -18.28
CA GLU A 159 1.75 -4.73 -18.86
C GLU A 159 1.76 -4.53 -20.37
N ARG A 160 0.77 -5.07 -21.10
CA ARG A 160 0.66 -4.91 -22.56
C ARG A 160 0.39 -3.48 -23.02
N LYS A 161 -0.05 -2.61 -22.13
CA LYS A 161 -0.39 -1.19 -22.40
C LYS A 161 0.71 -0.21 -21.96
N ARG A 162 1.85 -0.69 -21.47
CA ARG A 162 3.04 0.12 -21.15
C ARG A 162 3.90 0.30 -22.39
#